data_AF-A0A8T0Z5B0-F1
#
_entry.id   AF-A0A8T0Z5B0-F1
#
_cell.length_a   1.000
_cell.length_b   1.000
_cell.length_c   1.000
_cell.angle_alpha   90.00
_cell.angle_beta   90.00
_cell.angle_gamma   90.00
#
_symmetry.space_group_name_H-M   'P 1'
#
loop_
_entity.id
_entity.type
_entity.pdbx_description
1 polymer ?
#
loop_
_entity_poly.entity_id
_entity_poly.type
_entity_poly.pdbx_seq_one_letter_code
_entity_poly.pdbx_strand_id
1 'polypeptide(L)'
;MRPLDVVTAVSAANPEVVHYSYCGLGWGVAGDIAAESERYRWMGTLRYAFLKVKRTVVLPKKHSGRVRYVLTEPQPPLLRYDDYPDAGALDQFEVEEGTVYDMDRFSQQRKSWGGIAGSISSPASRKRYPDFLWKEDCSNYVVVGVVNITPDGAYSHPSDGNLDLILTRKGSLMATAKLFGLYVMGKELQSELISYLKIKAVEIEPDQPDDCMNIDGEVLEGGPWRMEVVPSLFKVLSEK
;
A
#
# COMPACT_ATOMS: atom_id res chain seq x y z
N MET A 1 -14.33 16.79 -7.91
CA MET A 1 -13.48 15.60 -8.22
C MET A 1 -12.21 15.78 -7.45
N ARG A 2 -11.73 14.77 -6.72
CA ARG A 2 -10.50 14.89 -5.92
C ARG A 2 -9.36 14.10 -6.55
N PRO A 3 -8.10 14.56 -6.40
CA PRO A 3 -6.94 13.81 -6.89
C PRO A 3 -6.80 12.48 -6.13
N LEU A 4 -6.41 11.44 -6.85
CA LEU A 4 -6.17 10.10 -6.34
C LEU A 4 -4.74 9.68 -6.66
N ASP A 5 -3.96 9.48 -5.61
CA ASP A 5 -2.68 8.82 -5.65
C ASP A 5 -2.88 7.33 -5.91
N VAL A 6 -1.95 6.74 -6.65
CA VAL A 6 -2.03 5.34 -7.07
C VAL A 6 -0.73 4.64 -6.72
N VAL A 7 -0.81 3.40 -6.29
CA VAL A 7 0.37 2.57 -6.08
C VAL A 7 0.68 1.83 -7.37
N THR A 8 1.88 2.05 -7.90
CA THR A 8 2.42 1.22 -8.98
C THR A 8 3.29 0.13 -8.39
N ALA A 9 3.05 -1.12 -8.81
CA ALA A 9 3.74 -2.30 -8.28
C ALA A 9 4.27 -3.19 -9.40
N VAL A 10 5.45 -3.78 -9.21
CA VAL A 10 6.04 -4.78 -10.10
C VAL A 10 6.47 -5.99 -9.27
N SER A 11 6.17 -7.17 -9.79
CA SER A 11 6.62 -8.46 -9.26
C SER A 11 7.86 -8.93 -10.02
N ALA A 12 8.81 -9.55 -9.33
CA ALA A 12 9.95 -10.19 -9.98
C ALA A 12 9.57 -11.43 -10.81
N ALA A 13 8.40 -12.03 -10.57
CA ALA A 13 7.89 -13.11 -11.43
C ALA A 13 7.47 -12.61 -12.82
N ASN A 14 7.08 -11.34 -12.94
CA ASN A 14 6.75 -10.73 -14.24
C ASN A 14 7.18 -9.26 -14.28
N PRO A 15 8.49 -8.98 -14.47
CA PRO A 15 9.05 -7.64 -14.33
C PRO A 15 8.62 -6.65 -15.42
N GLU A 16 8.05 -7.14 -16.53
CA GLU A 16 7.57 -6.33 -17.65
C GLU A 16 6.15 -5.80 -17.42
N VAL A 17 5.43 -6.34 -16.43
CA VAL A 17 4.06 -5.92 -16.11
C VAL A 17 4.07 -5.01 -14.89
N VAL A 18 3.57 -3.79 -15.09
CA VAL A 18 3.29 -2.85 -14.00
C VAL A 18 1.82 -2.97 -13.62
N HIS A 19 1.58 -3.30 -12.35
CA HIS A 19 0.28 -3.33 -11.74
C HIS A 19 -0.03 -1.97 -11.10
N TYR A 20 -1.31 -1.60 -11.09
CA TYR A 20 -1.81 -0.40 -10.41
C TYR A 20 -2.75 -0.85 -9.29
N SER A 21 -2.62 -0.21 -8.14
CA SER A 21 -3.44 -0.46 -6.96
C SER A 21 -3.93 0.86 -6.37
N TYR A 22 -5.21 0.88 -6.00
CA TYR A 22 -5.89 2.04 -5.46
C TYR A 22 -5.99 1.95 -3.94
N CYS A 23 -6.19 0.75 -3.39
CA CYS A 23 -6.36 0.54 -1.96
C CYS A 23 -5.01 0.27 -1.30
N GLY A 24 -4.28 -0.72 -1.81
CA GLY A 24 -2.94 -1.04 -1.35
C GLY A 24 -2.61 -2.52 -1.49
N LEU A 25 -1.42 -2.85 -0.97
CA LEU A 25 -0.84 -4.17 -1.03
C LEU A 25 -0.57 -4.71 0.37
N GLY A 26 -0.54 -6.03 0.52
CA GLY A 26 -0.29 -6.67 1.81
C GLY A 26 0.42 -8.01 1.68
N TRP A 27 1.59 -8.13 2.31
CA TRP A 27 2.35 -9.38 2.41
C TRP A 27 2.24 -10.00 3.81
N GLY A 28 2.42 -11.31 3.91
CA GLY A 28 2.21 -12.10 5.13
C GLY A 28 0.79 -12.65 5.21
N VAL A 29 0.16 -12.53 6.39
CA VAL A 29 -1.23 -13.01 6.59
C VAL A 29 -2.21 -12.43 5.57
N ALA A 30 -1.98 -11.20 5.09
CA ALA A 30 -2.81 -10.58 4.05
C ALA A 30 -2.75 -11.34 2.70
N GLY A 31 -1.55 -11.73 2.25
CA GLY A 31 -1.37 -12.52 1.03
C GLY A 31 -1.95 -13.92 1.16
N ASP A 32 -1.74 -14.56 2.32
CA ASP A 32 -2.34 -15.86 2.65
C ASP A 32 -3.88 -15.83 2.57
N ILE A 33 -4.48 -14.73 3.05
CA ILE A 33 -5.93 -14.52 2.97
C ILE A 33 -6.36 -14.36 1.52
N ALA A 34 -5.67 -13.54 0.72
CA ALA A 34 -6.01 -13.34 -0.69
C ALA A 34 -6.01 -14.68 -1.46
N ALA A 35 -4.97 -15.49 -1.28
CA ALA A 35 -4.83 -16.79 -1.95
C ALA A 35 -5.90 -17.82 -1.55
N GLU A 36 -6.47 -17.73 -0.35
CA GLU A 36 -7.38 -18.74 0.17
C GLU A 36 -8.85 -18.30 0.22
N SER A 37 -9.12 -17.00 0.31
CA SER A 37 -10.45 -16.46 0.60
C SER A 37 -11.51 -16.90 -0.41
N GLU A 38 -11.17 -17.10 -1.68
CA GLU A 38 -12.10 -17.52 -2.72
C GLU A 38 -12.70 -18.92 -2.46
N ARG A 39 -11.98 -19.81 -1.77
CA ARG A 39 -12.49 -21.14 -1.36
C ARG A 39 -13.61 -21.05 -0.33
N TYR A 40 -13.71 -19.92 0.37
CA TYR A 40 -14.65 -19.66 1.44
C TYR A 40 -15.68 -18.59 1.09
N ARG A 41 -15.90 -18.34 -0.21
CA ARG A 41 -16.85 -17.32 -0.69
C ARG A 41 -18.28 -17.49 -0.16
N TRP A 42 -18.67 -18.73 0.15
CA TRP A 42 -19.97 -19.06 0.76
C TRP A 42 -20.18 -18.45 2.16
N MET A 43 -19.11 -18.07 2.87
CA MET A 43 -19.21 -17.39 4.17
C MET A 43 -19.44 -15.87 4.04
N GLY A 44 -19.47 -15.32 2.82
CA GLY A 44 -19.50 -13.88 2.61
C GLY A 44 -18.27 -13.20 3.24
N THR A 45 -18.45 -12.01 3.81
CA THR A 45 -17.36 -11.21 4.40
C THR A 45 -16.74 -11.85 5.65
N LEU A 46 -17.44 -12.77 6.32
CA LEU A 46 -16.91 -13.49 7.49
C LEU A 46 -15.67 -14.33 7.16
N ARG A 47 -15.48 -14.68 5.87
CA ARG A 47 -14.30 -15.42 5.39
C ARG A 47 -12.98 -14.76 5.79
N TYR A 48 -12.93 -13.42 5.82
CA TYR A 48 -11.71 -12.68 6.15
C TYR A 48 -11.37 -12.79 7.64
N ALA A 49 -12.37 -12.67 8.52
CA ALA A 49 -12.18 -12.84 9.96
C ALA A 49 -11.78 -14.29 10.29
N PHE A 50 -12.46 -15.27 9.67
CA PHE A 50 -12.12 -16.69 9.79
C PHE A 50 -10.68 -16.96 9.36
N LEU A 51 -10.26 -16.47 8.19
CA LEU A 51 -8.91 -16.71 7.68
C LEU A 51 -7.84 -15.95 8.48
N LYS A 52 -8.12 -14.75 8.99
CA LYS A 52 -7.22 -14.05 9.91
C LYS A 52 -6.94 -14.92 11.15
N VAL A 53 -7.95 -15.50 11.78
CA VAL A 53 -7.78 -16.43 12.91
C VAL A 53 -7.03 -17.70 12.47
N LYS A 54 -7.44 -18.30 11.36
CA LYS A 54 -6.81 -19.52 10.84
C LYS A 54 -5.31 -19.32 10.57
N ARG A 55 -4.92 -18.23 9.91
CA ARG A 55 -3.54 -17.98 9.46
C ARG A 55 -2.66 -17.31 10.51
N THR A 56 -3.23 -16.67 11.53
CA THR A 56 -2.45 -16.11 12.63
C THR A 56 -2.32 -17.07 13.81
N VAL A 57 -3.34 -17.87 14.11
CA VAL A 57 -3.41 -18.66 15.36
C VAL A 57 -3.39 -20.17 15.09
N VAL A 58 -4.26 -20.69 14.22
CA VAL A 58 -4.50 -22.14 14.11
C VAL A 58 -3.46 -22.85 13.24
N LEU A 59 -3.13 -22.26 12.09
CA LEU A 59 -2.19 -22.77 11.09
C LEU A 59 -1.26 -21.63 10.63
N PRO A 60 -0.39 -21.13 11.54
CA PRO A 60 0.48 -20.01 11.24
C PRO A 60 1.52 -20.38 10.20
N LYS A 61 1.64 -19.56 9.15
CA LYS A 61 2.79 -19.58 8.26
C LYS A 61 3.89 -18.67 8.78
N LYS A 62 5.12 -18.98 8.41
CA LYS A 62 6.27 -18.11 8.64
C LYS A 62 6.41 -17.19 7.43
N HIS A 63 6.46 -15.90 7.70
CA HIS A 63 6.80 -14.86 6.73
C HIS A 63 8.02 -14.14 7.27
N SER A 64 9.18 -14.40 6.70
CA SER A 64 10.43 -13.72 7.00
C SER A 64 10.99 -13.15 5.72
N GLY A 65 11.73 -12.06 5.85
CA GLY A 65 12.31 -11.41 4.68
C GLY A 65 12.81 -10.03 5.00
N ARG A 66 13.12 -9.31 3.92
CA ARG A 66 13.70 -7.99 3.93
C ARG A 66 12.71 -6.98 3.36
N VAL A 67 12.48 -5.90 4.10
CA VAL A 67 11.68 -4.76 3.65
C VAL A 67 12.60 -3.56 3.56
N ARG A 68 12.81 -3.05 2.35
CA ARG A 68 13.55 -1.82 2.10
C ARG A 68 12.55 -0.73 1.75
N TYR A 69 12.69 0.48 2.28
CA TYR A 69 11.76 1.58 2.00
C TYR A 69 12.45 2.93 1.98
N VAL A 70 11.87 3.85 1.19
CA VAL A 70 12.29 5.26 1.11
C VAL A 70 11.28 6.09 1.89
N LEU A 71 11.71 6.69 2.99
CA LEU A 71 10.85 7.53 3.82
C LEU A 71 10.53 8.85 3.14
N THR A 72 9.34 9.38 3.44
CA THR A 72 9.07 10.81 3.27
C THR A 72 9.77 11.56 4.40
N GLU A 73 10.76 12.39 4.07
CA GLU A 73 11.50 13.17 5.06
C GLU A 73 11.25 14.68 4.90
N PRO A 74 10.91 15.40 5.99
CA PRO A 74 10.59 14.88 7.33
C PRO A 74 9.31 14.03 7.31
N GLN A 75 9.16 13.12 8.28
CA GLN A 75 7.90 12.36 8.43
C GLN A 75 6.76 13.35 8.70
N PRO A 76 5.70 13.37 7.86
CA PRO A 76 4.57 14.24 8.08
C PRO A 76 3.79 13.77 9.32
N PRO A 77 3.01 14.66 9.96
CA PRO A 77 2.14 14.28 11.06
C PRO A 77 1.12 13.23 10.60
N LEU A 78 0.84 12.26 11.46
CA LEU A 78 -0.20 11.27 11.23
C LEU A 78 -1.58 11.89 11.49
N LEU A 79 -2.22 12.33 10.41
CA LEU A 79 -3.56 12.90 10.40
C LEU A 79 -4.56 11.88 9.88
N ARG A 80 -5.76 11.85 10.45
CA ARG A 80 -6.85 11.05 9.90
C ARG A 80 -7.37 11.69 8.63
N TYR A 81 -8.05 10.89 7.81
CA TYR A 81 -8.65 11.36 6.56
C TYR A 81 -9.49 12.64 6.75
N ASP A 82 -10.37 12.66 7.75
CA ASP A 82 -11.27 13.80 8.01
C ASP A 82 -10.58 15.07 8.52
N ASP A 83 -9.37 14.92 9.08
CA ASP A 83 -8.58 16.01 9.66
C ASP A 83 -7.55 16.56 8.66
N TYR A 84 -7.46 15.97 7.46
CA TYR A 84 -6.52 16.39 6.44
C TYR A 84 -6.96 17.74 5.86
N PRO A 85 -6.10 18.77 5.83
CA PRO A 85 -6.46 20.03 5.22
C PRO A 85 -6.66 19.84 3.71
N ASP A 86 -7.59 20.55 3.09
CA ASP A 86 -7.72 20.60 1.62
C ASP A 86 -6.46 21.15 0.90
N ALA A 87 -5.41 21.47 1.65
CA ALA A 87 -4.11 21.92 1.16
C ALA A 87 -3.43 20.81 0.34
N GLY A 88 -3.24 21.07 -0.95
CA GLY A 88 -2.61 20.11 -1.87
C GLY A 88 -3.61 19.27 -2.67
N ALA A 89 -4.89 19.28 -2.31
CA ALA A 89 -5.99 18.86 -3.19
C ALA A 89 -6.20 19.93 -4.28
N LEU A 90 -5.16 20.17 -5.08
CA LEU A 90 -5.27 20.96 -6.29
C LEU A 90 -6.20 20.17 -7.23
N ASP A 91 -7.22 20.84 -7.77
CA ASP A 91 -7.92 20.37 -8.97
C ASP A 91 -6.88 20.26 -10.08
N GLN A 92 -6.23 19.10 -10.19
CA GLN A 92 -5.36 18.84 -11.32
C GLN A 92 -6.27 18.66 -12.52
N PHE A 93 -6.52 19.73 -13.27
CA PHE A 93 -7.49 19.86 -14.36
C PHE A 93 -8.91 20.15 -13.86
N GLU A 94 -9.54 21.21 -14.37
CA GLU A 94 -11.00 21.30 -14.40
C GLU A 94 -11.55 19.99 -14.96
N VAL A 95 -12.63 19.49 -14.38
CA VAL A 95 -13.35 18.29 -14.86
C VAL A 95 -13.97 18.54 -16.23
N GLU A 96 -13.96 19.80 -16.69
CA GLU A 96 -14.35 20.20 -18.02
C GLU A 96 -13.16 20.15 -18.98
N GLU A 97 -13.48 19.72 -20.20
CA GLU A 97 -12.66 19.76 -21.41
C GLU A 97 -11.74 18.55 -21.63
N GLY A 98 -12.40 17.53 -22.16
CA GLY A 98 -11.92 16.28 -22.73
C GLY A 98 -13.08 15.34 -23.11
N THR A 99 -14.31 15.84 -23.22
CA THR A 99 -15.46 15.03 -23.64
C THR A 99 -15.37 14.77 -25.14
N VAL A 100 -16.06 13.73 -25.63
CA VAL A 100 -16.22 13.49 -27.08
C VAL A 100 -16.90 14.68 -27.81
N TYR A 101 -17.42 15.65 -27.05
CA TYR A 101 -18.03 16.88 -27.52
C TYR A 101 -17.10 18.10 -27.51
N ASP A 102 -15.84 17.95 -27.09
CA ASP A 102 -14.85 19.01 -27.23
C ASP A 102 -14.48 19.20 -28.70
N MET A 103 -15.02 20.28 -29.27
CA MET A 103 -14.84 20.65 -30.68
C MET A 103 -13.54 21.42 -30.93
N ASP A 104 -12.76 21.73 -29.88
CA ASP A 104 -11.49 22.43 -30.01
C ASP A 104 -10.35 21.47 -30.39
N ARG A 105 -10.38 21.00 -31.64
CA ARG A 105 -9.31 20.19 -32.26
C ARG A 105 -8.00 20.96 -32.43
N PHE A 106 -7.96 22.26 -32.13
CA PHE A 106 -6.82 23.13 -32.33
C PHE A 106 -6.12 23.54 -31.02
N SER A 107 -6.65 23.15 -29.86
CA SER A 107 -5.93 23.30 -28.60
C SER A 107 -4.62 22.51 -28.64
N GLN A 108 -3.50 23.24 -28.69
CA GLN A 108 -2.15 22.66 -28.67
C GLN A 108 -1.69 22.29 -27.25
N GLN A 109 -2.45 22.67 -26.21
CA GLN A 109 -2.16 22.26 -24.84
C GLN A 109 -2.73 20.87 -24.58
N ARG A 110 -1.93 19.85 -24.89
CA ARG A 110 -2.22 18.48 -24.43
C ARG A 110 -2.04 18.43 -22.92
N LYS A 111 -3.14 18.49 -22.16
CA LYS A 111 -3.15 18.27 -20.71
C LYS A 111 -2.59 16.87 -20.43
N SER A 112 -1.41 16.79 -19.83
CA SER A 112 -0.74 15.54 -19.46
C SER A 112 -0.45 15.54 -17.97
N TRP A 113 -0.53 14.37 -17.32
CA TRP A 113 -0.06 14.20 -15.95
C TRP A 113 1.40 14.69 -15.83
N GLY A 114 1.63 15.62 -14.91
CA GLY A 114 2.92 16.32 -14.76
C GLY A 114 3.95 15.60 -13.89
N GLY A 115 3.65 14.37 -13.46
CA GLY A 115 4.58 13.64 -12.61
C GLY A 115 5.67 12.91 -13.39
N ILE A 116 6.48 12.14 -12.67
CA ILE A 116 7.71 11.55 -13.20
C ILE A 116 7.38 10.19 -13.82
N ALA A 117 7.45 10.07 -15.16
CA ALA A 117 7.10 8.86 -15.92
C ALA A 117 7.73 7.55 -15.39
N GLY A 118 8.93 7.62 -14.80
CA GLY A 118 9.59 6.45 -14.23
C GLY A 118 8.87 5.78 -13.06
N SER A 119 7.96 6.46 -12.36
CA SER A 119 7.18 5.83 -11.27
C SER A 119 6.16 4.89 -11.86
N ILE A 120 5.70 5.18 -13.08
CA ILE A 120 4.79 4.34 -13.83
C ILE A 120 5.56 3.21 -14.52
N SER A 121 6.66 3.51 -15.24
CA SER A 121 7.32 2.51 -16.07
C SER A 121 8.33 1.62 -15.32
N SER A 122 8.86 2.07 -14.19
CA SER A 122 9.86 1.31 -13.41
C SER A 122 9.82 1.68 -11.92
N PRO A 123 8.73 1.32 -11.23
CA PRO A 123 8.48 1.73 -9.84
C PRO A 123 9.61 1.27 -8.91
N ALA A 124 9.99 2.16 -8.00
CA ALA A 124 11.00 1.96 -6.97
C ALA A 124 12.35 1.45 -7.52
N SER A 125 12.70 1.81 -8.76
CA SER A 125 13.97 1.41 -9.37
C SER A 125 15.15 2.17 -8.77
N ARG A 126 16.36 1.60 -8.90
CA ARG A 126 17.61 2.27 -8.46
C ARG A 126 17.88 3.61 -9.18
N LYS A 127 17.32 3.79 -10.38
CA LYS A 127 17.38 5.07 -11.12
C LYS A 127 16.47 6.13 -10.48
N ARG A 128 15.35 5.72 -9.88
CA ARG A 128 14.42 6.59 -9.14
C ARG A 128 14.97 6.96 -7.77
N TYR A 129 15.48 5.96 -7.05
CA TYR A 129 15.93 6.11 -5.67
C TYR A 129 17.33 5.55 -5.51
N PRO A 130 18.36 6.40 -5.33
CA PRO A 130 19.71 5.94 -5.05
C PRO A 130 19.78 5.20 -3.71
N ASP A 131 20.71 4.25 -3.59
CA ASP A 131 20.77 3.28 -2.48
C ASP A 131 20.84 3.93 -1.09
N PHE A 132 21.45 5.11 -0.95
CA PHE A 132 21.59 5.79 0.35
C PHE A 132 20.26 6.32 0.94
N LEU A 133 19.20 6.44 0.14
CA LEU A 133 17.87 6.84 0.61
C LEU A 133 17.09 5.69 1.24
N TRP A 134 17.50 4.45 0.96
CA TRP A 134 16.78 3.27 1.41
C TRP A 134 17.13 2.94 2.86
N LYS A 135 16.10 2.79 3.67
CA LYS A 135 16.19 2.17 5.00
C LYS A 135 15.75 0.72 4.89
N GLU A 136 16.21 -0.11 5.82
CA GLU A 136 16.00 -1.55 5.78
C GLU A 136 15.48 -2.07 7.11
N ASP A 137 14.50 -2.99 7.06
CA ASP A 137 14.02 -3.79 8.18
C ASP A 137 14.01 -5.27 7.77
N CYS A 138 14.72 -6.10 8.54
CA CYS A 138 14.79 -7.54 8.33
C CYS A 138 14.20 -8.24 9.55
N SER A 139 13.08 -8.95 9.37
CA SER A 139 12.36 -9.53 10.50
C SER A 139 11.52 -10.75 10.11
N ASN A 140 10.90 -11.35 11.12
CA ASN A 140 9.75 -12.22 10.93
C ASN A 140 8.49 -11.37 11.06
N TYR A 141 7.66 -11.34 10.03
CA TYR A 141 6.46 -10.52 9.98
C TYR A 141 5.20 -11.35 10.24
N VAL A 142 4.21 -10.71 10.85
CA VAL A 142 2.81 -11.16 10.81
C VAL A 142 2.18 -10.63 9.52
N VAL A 143 2.33 -9.34 9.28
CA VAL A 143 1.83 -8.66 8.08
C VAL A 143 2.69 -7.43 7.79
N VAL A 144 2.92 -7.18 6.51
CA VAL A 144 3.47 -5.92 5.99
C VAL A 144 2.40 -5.31 5.09
N GLY A 145 1.84 -4.19 5.51
CA GLY A 145 0.85 -3.44 4.74
C GLY A 145 1.47 -2.24 4.05
N VAL A 146 1.18 -2.05 2.76
CA VAL A 146 1.55 -0.88 1.97
C VAL A 146 0.25 -0.25 1.48
N VAL A 147 -0.18 0.81 2.16
CA VAL A 147 -1.57 1.26 2.12
C VAL A 147 -1.68 2.65 1.48
N ASN A 148 -2.71 2.82 0.65
CA ASN A 148 -3.16 4.11 0.14
C ASN A 148 -4.56 4.47 0.68
N ILE A 149 -5.50 3.52 0.62
CA ILE A 149 -6.83 3.56 1.25
C ILE A 149 -7.14 2.20 1.84
N THR A 150 -7.34 2.11 3.16
CA THR A 150 -7.96 0.93 3.78
C THR A 150 -8.52 1.29 5.17
N PRO A 151 -9.57 0.59 5.67
CA PRO A 151 -10.05 0.77 7.03
C PRO A 151 -8.97 0.56 8.12
N ASP A 152 -8.00 -0.32 7.86
CA ASP A 152 -6.89 -0.61 8.78
C ASP A 152 -5.78 0.48 8.76
N GLY A 153 -5.84 1.43 7.81
CA GLY A 153 -4.89 2.53 7.63
C GLY A 153 -5.45 3.82 8.20
N ALA A 154 -5.48 3.95 9.53
CA ALA A 154 -6.14 5.08 10.20
C ALA A 154 -5.65 6.47 9.77
N TYR A 155 -4.43 6.55 9.22
CA TYR A 155 -3.80 7.80 8.77
C TYR A 155 -3.48 7.80 7.27
N SER A 156 -3.93 6.79 6.52
CA SER A 156 -3.74 6.76 5.07
C SER A 156 -4.60 7.82 4.42
N HIS A 157 -4.04 8.58 3.47
CA HIS A 157 -4.76 9.60 2.73
C HIS A 157 -4.46 9.46 1.23
N PRO A 158 -5.46 9.29 0.36
CA PRO A 158 -5.27 9.02 -1.07
C PRO A 158 -4.78 10.18 -1.92
N SER A 159 -4.23 11.23 -1.31
CA SER A 159 -3.86 12.47 -1.99
C SER A 159 -2.70 13.19 -1.30
N ASP A 160 -2.04 12.55 -0.33
CA ASP A 160 -0.93 13.17 0.41
C ASP A 160 0.45 12.93 -0.25
N GLY A 161 0.46 12.22 -1.37
CA GLY A 161 1.61 11.82 -2.14
C GLY A 161 2.46 10.75 -1.47
N ASN A 162 1.96 10.02 -0.47
CA ASN A 162 2.68 8.99 0.28
C ASN A 162 1.94 7.64 0.27
N LEU A 163 2.68 6.58 0.59
CA LEU A 163 2.09 5.32 1.05
C LEU A 163 2.31 5.19 2.55
N ASP A 164 1.39 4.48 3.19
CA ASP A 164 1.47 4.14 4.60
C ASP A 164 2.01 2.73 4.71
N LEU A 165 3.25 2.61 5.18
CA LEU A 165 3.91 1.35 5.47
C LEU A 165 3.64 0.94 6.92
N ILE A 166 2.93 -0.17 7.08
CA ILE A 166 2.59 -0.75 8.38
C ILE A 166 3.34 -2.08 8.53
N LEU A 167 4.40 -2.07 9.33
CA LEU A 167 5.20 -3.26 9.63
C LEU A 167 4.71 -3.87 10.92
N THR A 168 4.08 -5.05 10.87
CA THR A 168 3.72 -5.82 12.08
C THR A 168 4.64 -7.02 12.22
N ARG A 169 5.56 -6.96 13.18
CA ARG A 169 6.58 -7.99 13.43
C ARG A 169 6.07 -9.07 14.38
N LYS A 170 6.57 -10.29 14.25
CA LYS A 170 6.37 -11.36 15.24
C LYS A 170 7.24 -11.08 16.45
N GLY A 171 6.65 -11.16 17.64
CA GLY A 171 7.33 -11.00 18.92
C GLY A 171 7.32 -12.29 19.74
N SER A 172 7.80 -12.20 20.98
CA SER A 172 7.59 -13.25 21.99
C SER A 172 6.09 -13.39 22.32
N LEU A 173 5.69 -14.50 22.93
CA LEU A 173 4.30 -14.72 23.35
C LEU A 173 3.74 -13.57 24.19
N MET A 174 4.54 -13.02 25.11
CA MET A 174 4.15 -11.88 25.94
C MET A 174 3.96 -10.60 25.11
N ALA A 175 4.88 -10.32 24.18
CA ALA A 175 4.78 -9.16 23.30
C ALA A 175 3.57 -9.27 22.34
N THR A 176 3.29 -10.47 21.83
CA THR A 176 2.11 -10.76 21.01
C THR A 176 0.81 -10.62 21.82
N ALA A 177 0.77 -11.11 23.06
CA ALA A 177 -0.39 -10.93 23.94
C ALA A 177 -0.63 -9.45 24.27
N LYS A 178 0.45 -8.68 24.51
CA LYS A 178 0.38 -7.22 24.70
C LYS A 178 -0.16 -6.54 23.44
N LEU A 179 0.33 -6.90 22.26
CA LEU A 179 -0.16 -6.36 20.99
C LEU A 179 -1.65 -6.67 20.78
N PHE A 180 -2.09 -7.90 21.07
CA PHE A 180 -3.51 -8.26 20.98
C PHE A 180 -4.37 -7.39 21.92
N GLY A 181 -3.95 -7.19 23.17
CA GLY A 181 -4.64 -6.30 24.10
C GLY A 181 -4.72 -4.85 23.58
N LEU A 182 -3.61 -4.33 23.03
CA LEU A 182 -3.57 -3.00 22.43
C LEU A 182 -4.51 -2.89 21.22
N TYR A 183 -4.57 -3.90 20.37
CA TYR A 183 -5.46 -3.96 19.21
C TYR A 183 -6.94 -3.91 19.62
N VAL A 184 -7.34 -4.67 20.66
CA VAL A 184 -8.73 -4.63 21.19
C VAL A 184 -9.09 -3.23 21.73
N MET A 185 -8.11 -2.49 22.23
CA MET A 185 -8.28 -1.11 22.72
C MET A 185 -8.15 -0.04 21.63
N GLY A 186 -7.85 -0.40 20.38
CA GLY A 186 -7.54 0.55 19.29
C GLY A 186 -6.28 1.38 19.53
N LYS A 187 -5.27 0.80 20.19
CA LYS A 187 -3.99 1.42 20.57
C LYS A 187 -2.79 0.61 20.07
N GLU A 188 -2.96 -0.18 19.02
CA GLU A 188 -1.97 -1.09 18.46
C GLU A 188 -0.63 -0.42 18.11
N LEU A 189 -0.65 0.85 17.71
CA LEU A 189 0.54 1.63 17.37
C LEU A 189 1.43 1.96 18.58
N GLN A 190 0.96 1.74 19.82
CA GLN A 190 1.78 1.83 21.02
C GLN A 190 2.67 0.58 21.22
N SER A 191 2.48 -0.45 20.40
CA SER A 191 3.29 -1.66 20.43
C SER A 191 4.60 -1.45 19.67
N GLU A 192 5.72 -1.84 20.27
CA GLU A 192 7.03 -1.88 19.61
C GLU A 192 7.08 -2.85 18.41
N LEU A 193 6.13 -3.79 18.33
CA LEU A 193 6.00 -4.71 17.21
C LEU A 193 5.44 -4.05 15.95
N ILE A 194 4.83 -2.87 16.07
CA ILE A 194 4.24 -2.14 14.96
C ILE A 194 5.06 -0.89 14.65
N SER A 195 5.39 -0.71 13.37
CA SER A 195 5.88 0.57 12.85
C SER A 195 4.90 1.08 11.81
N TYR A 196 4.57 2.38 11.91
CA TYR A 196 3.70 3.08 10.96
C TYR A 196 4.51 4.23 10.36
N LEU A 197 4.78 4.17 9.06
CA LEU A 197 5.71 5.07 8.38
C LEU A 197 5.10 5.61 7.09
N LYS A 198 5.32 6.88 6.79
CA LYS A 198 4.98 7.48 5.50
C LYS A 198 6.16 7.35 4.55
N ILE A 199 5.96 6.69 3.42
CA ILE A 199 7.02 6.34 2.48
C ILE A 199 6.67 6.79 1.05
N LYS A 200 7.69 6.88 0.20
CA LYS A 200 7.51 7.09 -1.25
C LYS A 200 7.60 5.79 -2.05
N ALA A 201 8.45 4.87 -1.60
CA ALA A 201 8.72 3.62 -2.27
C ALA A 201 9.08 2.52 -1.27
N VAL A 202 8.80 1.28 -1.64
CA VAL A 202 9.11 0.09 -0.83
C VAL A 202 9.41 -1.11 -1.73
N GLU A 203 10.34 -1.92 -1.28
CA GLU A 203 10.66 -3.22 -1.85
C GLU A 203 10.54 -4.27 -0.75
N ILE A 204 9.79 -5.34 -1.03
CA ILE A 204 9.60 -6.46 -0.12
C ILE A 204 10.18 -7.70 -0.79
N GLU A 205 11.18 -8.28 -0.16
CA GLU A 205 11.83 -9.52 -0.58
C GLU A 205 11.52 -10.61 0.46
N PRO A 206 10.60 -11.54 0.15
CA PRO A 206 10.30 -12.67 1.03
C PRO A 206 11.43 -13.71 0.97
N ASP A 207 11.75 -14.33 2.10
CA ASP A 207 12.65 -15.49 2.14
C ASP A 207 11.95 -16.76 1.64
N GLN A 208 10.61 -16.79 1.70
CA GLN A 208 9.79 -17.91 1.27
C GLN A 208 9.41 -17.76 -0.21
N PRO A 209 9.74 -18.72 -1.09
CA PRO A 209 9.50 -18.59 -2.53
C PRO A 209 8.01 -18.69 -2.92
N ASP A 210 7.21 -19.40 -2.12
CA ASP A 210 5.78 -19.62 -2.36
C ASP A 210 4.89 -18.51 -1.76
N ASP A 211 5.51 -17.48 -1.19
CA ASP A 211 4.76 -16.34 -0.66
C ASP A 211 4.16 -15.52 -1.81
N CYS A 212 2.95 -15.05 -1.58
CA CYS A 212 2.25 -14.14 -2.47
C CYS A 212 1.89 -12.85 -1.72
N MET A 213 1.64 -11.81 -2.50
CA MET A 213 1.15 -10.54 -1.98
C MET A 213 -0.31 -10.34 -2.37
N ASN A 214 -1.09 -9.77 -1.47
CA ASN A 214 -2.40 -9.22 -1.81
C ASN A 214 -2.21 -7.88 -2.54
N ILE A 215 -2.92 -7.67 -3.64
CA ILE A 215 -3.05 -6.38 -4.33
C ILE A 215 -4.54 -6.08 -4.55
N ASP A 216 -5.10 -5.11 -3.83
CA ASP A 216 -6.53 -4.74 -3.91
C ASP A 216 -7.53 -5.92 -3.79
N GLY A 217 -7.15 -7.03 -3.14
CA GLY A 217 -7.97 -8.24 -2.98
C GLY A 217 -7.61 -9.39 -3.91
N GLU A 218 -6.75 -9.14 -4.90
CA GLU A 218 -6.23 -10.13 -5.85
C GLU A 218 -4.85 -10.66 -5.42
N VAL A 219 -4.43 -11.78 -6.01
CA VAL A 219 -3.13 -12.40 -5.73
C VAL A 219 -2.09 -11.88 -6.70
N LEU A 220 -0.99 -11.35 -6.17
CA LEU A 220 0.24 -11.02 -6.89
C LEU A 220 1.35 -12.02 -6.49
N GLU A 221 1.72 -12.87 -7.43
CA GLU A 221 2.71 -13.93 -7.20
C GLU A 221 4.15 -13.42 -7.30
N GLY A 222 5.06 -14.09 -6.59
CA GLY A 222 6.51 -13.98 -6.75
C GLY A 222 7.15 -12.66 -6.33
N GLY A 223 7.84 -12.68 -5.19
CA GLY A 223 8.73 -11.59 -4.79
C GLY A 223 10.12 -11.66 -5.46
N PRO A 224 10.97 -10.62 -5.32
CA PRO A 224 10.68 -9.35 -4.65
C PRO A 224 9.60 -8.52 -5.34
N TRP A 225 8.86 -7.75 -4.55
CA TRP A 225 7.88 -6.80 -5.04
C TRP A 225 8.35 -5.38 -4.81
N ARG A 226 8.30 -4.56 -5.86
CA ARG A 226 8.66 -3.13 -5.82
C ARG A 226 7.42 -2.29 -5.99
N MET A 227 7.21 -1.34 -5.10
CA MET A 227 6.03 -0.47 -5.07
C MET A 227 6.43 0.99 -4.90
N GLU A 228 5.73 1.88 -5.59
CA GLU A 228 5.95 3.32 -5.54
C GLU A 228 4.63 4.09 -5.63
N VAL A 229 4.52 5.18 -4.88
CA VAL A 229 3.37 6.10 -5.00
C VAL A 229 3.49 6.94 -6.27
N VAL A 230 2.37 7.07 -6.97
CA VAL A 230 2.20 7.96 -8.12
C VAL A 230 1.18 9.02 -7.74
N PRO A 231 1.64 10.23 -7.33
CA PRO A 231 0.74 11.26 -6.86
C PRO A 231 -0.23 11.74 -7.94
N SER A 232 -1.51 11.89 -7.57
CA SER A 232 -2.56 12.50 -8.39
C SER A 232 -2.66 11.93 -9.81
N LEU A 233 -2.44 10.62 -9.96
CA LEU A 233 -2.51 9.97 -11.27
C LEU A 233 -3.95 9.95 -11.79
N PHE A 234 -4.92 9.76 -10.89
CA PHE A 234 -6.34 9.72 -11.23
C PHE A 234 -7.14 10.77 -10.46
N LYS A 235 -8.44 10.79 -10.74
CA LYS A 235 -9.43 11.52 -9.97
C LYS A 235 -10.61 10.65 -9.63
N VAL A 236 -11.21 10.94 -8.50
CA VAL A 236 -12.38 10.22 -7.99
C VAL A 236 -13.45 11.22 -7.54
N LEU A 237 -14.72 10.81 -7.67
CA LEU A 237 -15.84 11.53 -7.07
C LEU A 237 -15.82 11.25 -5.57
N SER A 238 -15.68 12.30 -4.77
CA SER A 238 -15.66 12.24 -3.31
C SER A 238 -16.49 13.40 -2.76
N GLU A 239 -17.23 13.15 -1.68
CA GLU A 239 -18.06 14.16 -1.00
C GLU A 239 -17.23 15.17 -0.20
N LYS A 240 -16.01 14.76 0.19
CA LYS A 240 -14.92 15.66 0.53
C LYS A 240 -13.96 15.65 -0.63
#